data_AF-A0A7X7BP87-F1
#
_entry.id   AF-A0A7X7BP87-F1
#
_cell.length_a   1.000
_cell.length_b   1.000
_cell.length_c   1.000
_cell.angle_alpha   90.00
_cell.angle_beta   90.00
_cell.angle_gamma   90.00
#
_symmetry.space_group_name_H-M   'P 1'
#
loop_
_entity.id
_entity.type
_entity.pdbx_description
1 polymer ?
#
loop_
_entity_poly.entity_id
_entity_poly.type
_entity_poly.pdbx_seq_one_letter_code
_entity_poly.pdbx_strand_id
1 'polypeptide(L)'
;MPSCNKTYTITEYSGFTRGVEAFGYEALPQKTFDALEAFILANTDDGETGAVELLSLSARRSVGKVITARNYVGLITMTDGTVIEILPKISGGDISQKETKQIFLEMLKTLNDVNFKNFNVSNLRIDRLNLFEIFIKMFLDEVTVLTKQGLKSAYSAIEANERFCKGKLLTSQDIKHNLVTRERFYVSYDDFNINRPENRLIKTTLRFLLKVSNDMQNRLYATRLLTFFEGVEYSVSYDGDFSKCFPDRSMNHYERALSWCCVFLKGNSFTAFAGSHVALALLFPMEKVFESFVAAKLRKLIGREIKLRTQDNRYSLFDIPNRAFALRPDIVLEFGGHTVVLDTKWKILSDNYRNRGISQSDMYQMYAYSKKYEA
;
A
#
# COMPACT_ATOMS: atom_id res chain seq x y z
N MET A 1 23.74 12.90 -17.50
CA MET A 1 23.84 13.16 -16.05
C MET A 1 22.56 12.65 -15.42
N PRO A 2 22.57 11.79 -14.39
CA PRO A 2 21.32 11.48 -13.72
C PRO A 2 20.86 12.77 -13.05
N SER A 3 19.67 13.24 -13.37
CA SER A 3 19.03 14.33 -12.65
C SER A 3 19.12 14.01 -11.16
N CYS A 4 19.66 14.94 -10.38
CA CYS A 4 19.59 14.84 -8.93
C CYS A 4 18.12 14.94 -8.55
N ASN A 5 17.47 13.79 -8.41
CA ASN A 5 16.04 13.69 -8.15
C ASN A 5 15.77 14.24 -6.75
N LYS A 6 15.08 15.38 -6.68
CA LYS A 6 14.82 16.11 -5.44
C LYS A 6 13.67 15.44 -4.67
N THR A 7 13.81 15.37 -3.36
CA THR A 7 12.73 15.00 -2.45
C THR A 7 12.24 16.28 -1.77
N TYR A 8 10.92 16.50 -1.76
CA TYR A 8 10.24 17.59 -1.07
C TYR A 8 9.39 16.98 0.03
N THR A 9 9.49 17.49 1.26
CA THR A 9 8.92 16.84 2.44
C THR A 9 8.05 17.81 3.23
N ILE A 10 6.75 17.53 3.27
CA ILE A 10 5.77 18.26 4.09
C ILE A 10 5.15 17.35 5.14
N THR A 11 4.41 17.93 6.07
CA THR A 11 3.54 17.20 7.01
C THR A 11 2.07 17.30 6.60
N GLU A 12 1.21 16.44 7.14
CA GLU A 12 -0.25 16.56 7.03
C GLU A 12 -0.71 18.00 7.34
N TYR A 13 -1.69 18.51 6.58
CA TYR A 13 -2.24 19.88 6.69
C TYR A 13 -1.24 21.01 6.37
N SER A 14 0.02 20.71 6.07
CA SER A 14 0.96 21.63 5.41
C SER A 14 0.81 21.56 3.89
N GLY A 15 1.50 22.43 3.16
CA GLY A 15 1.34 22.46 1.71
C GLY A 15 2.50 23.02 0.93
N PHE A 16 2.30 23.03 -0.38
CA PHE A 16 3.21 23.53 -1.38
C PHE A 16 2.68 24.78 -2.07
N THR A 17 3.61 25.63 -2.48
CA THR A 17 3.37 26.83 -3.28
C THR A 17 4.09 26.75 -4.62
N ARG A 18 3.56 27.46 -5.61
CA ARG A 18 4.13 27.50 -6.96
C ARG A 18 5.33 28.45 -7.03
N GLY A 19 6.53 27.94 -6.77
CA GLY A 19 7.80 28.64 -6.98
C GLY A 19 8.13 29.79 -6.02
N VAL A 20 7.33 30.01 -4.96
CA VAL A 20 7.53 31.10 -3.99
C VAL A 20 7.43 30.54 -2.58
N GLU A 21 8.48 30.66 -1.76
CA GLU A 21 8.38 30.28 -0.35
C GLU A 21 7.44 31.22 0.40
N ALA A 22 6.56 30.66 1.22
CA ALA A 22 5.62 31.40 2.03
C ALA A 22 5.56 30.79 3.44
N PHE A 23 5.19 31.58 4.44
CA PHE A 23 5.17 31.11 5.83
C PHE A 23 4.27 29.87 5.99
N GLY A 24 4.86 28.75 6.40
CA GLY A 24 4.17 27.46 6.57
C GLY A 24 3.98 26.64 5.29
N TYR A 25 4.58 27.04 4.16
CA TYR A 25 4.49 26.33 2.88
C TYR A 25 5.87 26.14 2.23
N GLU A 26 6.08 24.97 1.64
CA GLU A 26 7.31 24.66 0.92
C GLU A 26 7.17 25.02 -0.58
N ALA A 27 8.19 25.64 -1.17
CA ALA A 27 8.14 26.02 -2.58
C ALA A 27 8.47 24.83 -3.49
N LEU A 28 7.54 24.49 -4.39
CA LEU A 28 7.82 23.57 -5.48
C LEU A 28 8.24 24.31 -6.75
N PRO A 29 9.17 23.77 -7.56
CA PRO A 29 9.41 24.25 -8.91
C PRO A 29 8.10 24.27 -9.70
N GLN A 30 7.90 25.29 -10.54
CA GLN A 30 6.65 25.47 -11.29
C GLN A 30 6.23 24.19 -12.05
N LYS A 31 7.18 23.54 -12.73
CA LYS A 31 6.92 22.28 -13.45
C LYS A 31 6.40 21.16 -12.53
N THR A 32 7.00 20.99 -11.35
CA THR A 32 6.60 19.97 -10.37
C THR A 32 5.24 20.31 -9.76
N PHE A 33 5.00 21.59 -9.45
CA PHE A 33 3.72 22.07 -8.95
C PHE A 33 2.60 21.83 -9.97
N ASP A 34 2.83 22.19 -11.23
CA ASP A 34 1.85 22.05 -12.31
C ASP A 34 1.55 20.56 -12.59
N ALA A 35 2.57 19.69 -12.54
CA ALA A 35 2.39 18.25 -12.66
C ALA A 35 1.56 17.66 -11.51
N LEU A 36 1.81 18.10 -10.26
CA LEU A 36 1.02 17.69 -9.10
C LEU A 36 -0.41 18.24 -9.16
N GLU A 37 -0.59 19.49 -9.61
CA GLU A 37 -1.91 20.08 -9.83
C GLU A 37 -2.71 19.29 -10.88
N ALA A 38 -2.09 18.96 -12.02
CA ALA A 38 -2.71 18.15 -13.06
C ALA A 38 -3.11 16.76 -12.55
N PHE A 39 -2.27 16.13 -11.71
CA PHE A 39 -2.60 14.87 -11.05
C PHE A 39 -3.82 15.00 -10.14
N ILE A 40 -3.89 16.05 -9.30
CA ILE A 40 -5.03 16.26 -8.41
C ILE A 40 -6.32 16.43 -9.22
N LEU A 41 -6.28 17.27 -10.26
CA LEU A 41 -7.45 17.52 -11.11
C LEU A 41 -7.91 16.27 -11.86
N ALA A 42 -6.99 15.47 -12.40
CA ALA A 42 -7.31 14.25 -13.14
C ALA A 42 -8.00 13.17 -12.28
N ASN A 43 -7.82 13.20 -10.95
CA ASN A 43 -8.45 12.24 -10.04
C ASN A 43 -9.66 12.81 -9.30
N THR A 44 -9.99 14.09 -9.48
CA THR A 44 -11.10 14.76 -8.78
C THR A 44 -12.49 14.43 -9.38
N ASP A 45 -12.55 14.00 -10.65
CA ASP A 45 -13.81 13.86 -11.41
C ASP A 45 -14.44 12.46 -11.38
N ASP A 46 -13.73 11.44 -10.89
CA ASP A 46 -14.30 10.10 -10.70
C ASP A 46 -15.05 10.08 -9.36
N GLY A 47 -16.38 10.31 -9.40
CA GLY A 47 -17.27 10.34 -8.23
C GLY A 47 -17.33 9.07 -7.36
N GLU A 48 -16.46 8.09 -7.61
CA GLU A 48 -16.28 6.85 -6.83
C GLU A 48 -14.92 6.78 -6.11
N THR A 49 -13.93 7.60 -6.46
CA THR A 49 -12.57 7.58 -5.90
C THR A 49 -12.29 8.85 -5.11
N GLY A 50 -12.00 8.70 -3.81
CA GLY A 50 -11.80 9.77 -2.82
C GLY A 50 -10.59 10.70 -3.02
N ALA A 51 -10.19 11.03 -4.25
CA ALA A 51 -9.06 11.93 -4.50
C ALA A 51 -9.30 13.36 -4.00
N VAL A 52 -10.57 13.79 -3.93
CA VAL A 52 -11.00 15.07 -3.32
C VAL A 52 -10.57 15.17 -1.85
N GLU A 53 -10.28 14.05 -1.19
CA GLU A 53 -9.91 14.01 0.23
C GLU A 53 -8.40 14.04 0.49
N LEU A 54 -7.55 14.02 -0.54
CA LEU A 54 -6.14 13.71 -0.33
C LEU A 54 -5.23 14.94 -0.35
N LEU A 55 -5.34 15.72 -1.42
CA LEU A 55 -4.69 17.01 -1.59
C LEU A 55 -5.76 18.03 -1.99
N SER A 56 -5.79 19.20 -1.34
CA SER A 56 -6.70 20.27 -1.71
C SER A 56 -5.99 21.41 -2.44
N LEU A 57 -6.60 21.87 -3.52
CA LEU A 57 -6.20 23.08 -4.23
C LEU A 57 -6.91 24.29 -3.62
N SER A 58 -6.15 25.34 -3.29
CA SER A 58 -6.70 26.62 -2.84
C SER A 58 -5.90 27.78 -3.44
N ALA A 59 -6.43 29.00 -3.38
CA ALA A 59 -5.73 30.20 -3.80
C ALA A 59 -5.70 31.23 -2.66
N ARG A 60 -4.54 31.84 -2.44
CA ARG A 60 -4.33 32.91 -1.44
C ARG A 60 -3.86 34.19 -2.11
N ARG A 61 -4.44 35.33 -1.73
CA ARG A 61 -4.24 36.63 -2.39
C ARG A 61 -2.76 37.06 -2.53
N SER A 62 -1.88 36.65 -1.61
CA SER A 62 -0.45 37.02 -1.61
C SER A 62 0.51 35.91 -2.07
N VAL A 63 0.04 34.67 -2.21
CA VAL A 63 0.88 33.49 -2.46
C VAL A 63 0.53 32.79 -3.78
N GLY A 64 -0.68 33.02 -4.30
CA GLY A 64 -1.19 32.35 -5.50
C GLY A 64 -1.79 30.99 -5.16
N LYS A 65 -1.63 30.02 -6.06
CA LYS A 65 -2.14 28.66 -5.88
C LYS A 65 -1.33 27.90 -4.82
N VAL A 66 -2.04 27.15 -4.00
CA VAL A 66 -1.50 26.35 -2.91
C VAL A 66 -2.10 24.95 -2.98
N ILE A 67 -1.24 23.94 -2.92
CA ILE A 67 -1.62 22.52 -2.77
C ILE A 67 -1.42 22.16 -1.30
N THR A 68 -2.43 21.65 -0.61
CA THR A 68 -2.34 21.30 0.83
C THR A 68 -2.62 19.83 1.02
N ALA A 69 -1.76 19.14 1.77
CA ALA A 69 -1.99 17.76 2.16
C ALA A 69 -3.08 17.66 3.21
N ARG A 70 -3.91 16.61 3.16
CA ARG A 70 -4.93 16.36 4.18
C ARG A 70 -4.48 15.25 5.14
N ASN A 71 -5.33 14.26 5.39
CA ASN A 71 -5.15 13.17 6.34
C ASN A 71 -4.43 11.94 5.77
N TYR A 72 -3.77 12.09 4.62
CA TYR A 72 -3.03 11.02 3.98
C TYR A 72 -1.53 11.27 4.05
N VAL A 73 -0.80 10.22 4.40
CA VAL A 73 0.65 10.24 4.63
C VAL A 73 1.31 9.20 3.76
N GLY A 74 2.51 9.50 3.25
CA GLY A 74 3.25 8.59 2.40
C GLY A 74 4.06 9.34 1.36
N LEU A 75 3.98 8.92 0.10
CA LEU A 75 4.77 9.51 -0.97
C LEU A 75 4.08 9.52 -2.33
N ILE A 76 4.49 10.48 -3.16
CA ILE A 76 4.14 10.58 -4.58
C ILE A 76 5.43 10.72 -5.37
N THR A 77 5.70 9.80 -6.27
CA THR A 77 6.85 9.83 -7.18
C THR A 77 6.39 10.27 -8.56
N MET A 78 7.01 11.32 -9.08
CA MET A 78 6.78 11.85 -10.43
C MET A 78 7.53 11.04 -11.48
N THR A 79 7.10 11.11 -12.74
CA THR A 79 7.78 10.43 -13.87
C THR A 79 9.21 10.91 -14.12
N ASP A 80 9.54 12.13 -13.68
CA ASP A 80 10.91 12.66 -13.74
C ASP A 80 11.78 12.23 -12.55
N GLY A 81 11.23 11.43 -11.63
CA GLY A 81 11.90 10.91 -10.45
C GLY A 81 11.85 11.82 -9.22
N THR A 82 11.23 13.00 -9.31
CA THR A 82 10.94 13.85 -8.15
C THR A 82 10.05 13.11 -7.15
N VAL A 83 10.39 13.17 -5.86
CA VAL A 83 9.61 12.53 -4.80
C VAL A 83 8.99 13.60 -3.90
N ILE A 84 7.70 13.48 -3.66
CA ILE A 84 6.95 14.27 -2.69
C ILE A 84 6.63 13.36 -1.52
N GLU A 85 7.13 13.70 -0.34
CA GLU A 85 6.96 12.95 0.88
C GLU A 85 6.01 13.72 1.81
N ILE A 86 4.98 13.05 2.31
CA ILE A 86 4.02 13.60 3.26
C ILE A 86 4.16 12.80 4.56
N LEU A 87 4.57 13.45 5.64
CA LEU A 87 4.79 12.85 6.95
C LEU A 87 3.62 13.12 7.90
N PRO A 88 3.38 12.23 8.90
CA PRO A 88 2.29 12.43 9.84
C PRO A 88 2.52 13.65 10.73
N LYS A 89 1.43 14.30 11.14
CA LYS A 89 1.46 15.35 12.16
C LYS A 89 1.65 14.71 13.54
N ILE A 90 2.80 14.87 14.15
CA ILE A 90 3.06 14.36 15.50
C ILE A 90 3.28 15.56 16.43
N SER A 91 2.46 15.67 17.46
CA SER A 91 2.55 16.71 18.48
C SER A 91 3.43 16.27 19.65
N GLY A 92 4.34 17.13 20.10
CA GLY A 92 5.11 16.94 21.34
C GLY A 92 6.61 17.15 21.15
N GLY A 93 7.09 18.39 21.31
CA GLY A 93 8.51 18.75 21.23
C GLY A 93 9.08 18.81 19.80
N ASP A 94 10.38 19.12 19.71
CA ASP A 94 11.16 19.16 18.45
C ASP A 94 11.46 17.74 17.94
N ILE A 95 10.41 17.01 17.55
CA ILE A 95 10.54 15.68 16.92
C ILE A 95 11.18 15.85 15.55
N SER A 96 12.32 15.19 15.33
CA SER A 96 12.99 15.21 14.04
C SER A 96 12.18 14.47 12.96
N GLN A 97 12.43 14.79 11.68
CA GLN A 97 11.84 14.03 10.57
C GLN A 97 12.19 12.54 10.63
N LYS A 98 13.39 12.20 11.13
CA LYS A 98 13.83 10.81 11.36
C LYS A 98 12.90 10.09 12.32
N GLU A 99 12.66 10.68 13.49
CA GLU A 99 11.78 10.09 14.51
C GLU A 99 10.34 10.00 14.00
N THR A 100 9.89 11.01 13.25
CA THR A 100 8.57 11.01 12.61
C THR A 100 8.42 9.83 11.64
N LYS A 101 9.42 9.58 10.78
CA LYS A 101 9.45 8.41 9.89
C LYS A 101 9.47 7.11 10.68
N GLN A 102 10.26 7.03 11.74
CA GLN A 102 10.34 5.84 12.58
C GLN A 102 8.99 5.52 13.23
N ILE A 103 8.32 6.51 13.81
CA ILE A 103 6.98 6.36 14.40
C ILE A 103 5.98 5.92 13.33
N PHE A 104 5.99 6.57 12.16
CA PHE A 104 5.13 6.19 11.05
C PHE A 104 5.33 4.73 10.60
N LEU A 105 6.58 4.30 10.40
CA LEU A 105 6.91 2.94 10.01
C LEU A 105 6.50 1.91 11.08
N GLU A 106 6.64 2.23 12.37
CA GLU A 106 6.14 1.39 13.46
C GLU A 106 4.61 1.30 13.46
N MET A 107 3.90 2.38 13.14
CA MET A 107 2.44 2.35 12.98
C MET A 107 2.03 1.47 11.79
N LEU A 108 2.70 1.59 10.65
CA LEU A 108 2.40 0.78 9.46
C LEU A 108 2.50 -0.72 9.72
N LYS A 109 3.42 -1.20 10.59
CA LYS A 109 3.51 -2.63 10.96
C LYS A 109 2.20 -3.22 11.49
N THR A 110 1.33 -2.37 12.03
CA THR A 110 0.08 -2.79 12.65
C THR A 110 -1.08 -2.89 11.68
N LEU A 111 -0.97 -2.34 10.47
CA LEU A 111 -1.99 -2.47 9.44
C LEU A 111 -2.16 -3.96 9.08
N ASN A 112 -3.40 -4.40 9.00
CA ASN A 112 -3.73 -5.78 8.65
C ASN A 112 -3.81 -5.99 7.13
N ASP A 113 -4.21 -4.97 6.37
CA ASP A 113 -4.46 -5.08 4.92
C ASP A 113 -3.18 -5.18 4.09
N VAL A 114 -2.06 -4.73 4.66
CA VAL A 114 -0.72 -4.90 4.10
C VAL A 114 0.12 -5.55 5.19
N ASN A 115 0.58 -6.78 4.98
CA ASN A 115 1.27 -7.60 5.99
C ASN A 115 2.69 -7.07 6.34
N PHE A 116 2.76 -5.87 6.93
CA PHE A 116 3.97 -5.19 7.42
C PHE A 116 4.49 -5.73 8.77
N LYS A 117 3.83 -6.74 9.36
CA LYS A 117 3.95 -7.17 10.77
C LYS A 117 5.34 -7.59 11.25
N ASN A 118 6.24 -8.05 10.38
CA ASN A 118 7.53 -8.65 10.81
C ASN A 118 8.78 -7.90 10.30
N PHE A 119 8.65 -6.63 9.92
CA PHE A 119 9.79 -5.87 9.43
C PHE A 119 10.57 -5.22 10.60
N ASN A 120 11.90 -5.25 10.52
CA ASN A 120 12.78 -4.64 11.52
C ASN A 120 13.19 -3.21 11.11
N VAL A 121 12.57 -2.21 11.74
CA VAL A 121 12.85 -0.77 11.56
C VAL A 121 14.28 -0.41 11.96
N SER A 122 14.87 -1.12 12.92
CA SER A 122 16.21 -0.79 13.45
C SER A 122 17.34 -0.96 12.43
N ASN A 123 17.13 -1.77 11.39
CA ASN A 123 18.13 -2.07 10.37
C ASN A 123 18.04 -1.16 9.13
N LEU A 124 17.08 -0.24 9.10
CA LEU A 124 16.94 0.71 8.00
C LEU A 124 17.81 1.94 8.22
N ARG A 125 18.41 2.43 7.12
CA ARG A 125 19.10 3.72 7.07
C ARG A 125 18.08 4.85 6.91
N ILE A 126 17.15 4.99 7.86
CA ILE A 126 16.03 5.96 7.84
C ILE A 126 16.55 7.41 7.72
N ASP A 127 17.75 7.66 8.22
CA ASP A 127 18.41 8.96 8.22
C ASP A 127 18.83 9.42 6.82
N ARG A 128 19.01 8.48 5.88
CA ARG A 128 19.55 8.75 4.53
C ARG A 128 18.55 8.46 3.41
N LEU A 129 17.53 7.66 3.70
CA LEU A 129 16.56 7.19 2.71
C LEU A 129 15.23 7.93 2.88
N ASN A 130 14.61 8.28 1.76
CA ASN A 130 13.20 8.68 1.77
C ASN A 130 12.31 7.44 2.00
N LEU A 131 11.03 7.66 2.29
CA LEU A 131 10.05 6.58 2.50
C LEU A 131 9.98 5.61 1.32
N PHE A 132 10.24 6.08 0.09
CA PHE A 132 10.16 5.25 -1.09
C PHE A 132 11.26 4.18 -1.10
N GLU A 133 12.51 4.57 -0.88
CA GLU A 133 13.62 3.63 -0.80
C GLU A 133 13.52 2.68 0.39
N ILE A 134 12.88 3.12 1.47
CA ILE A 134 12.56 2.28 2.63
C ILE A 134 11.56 1.19 2.22
N PHE A 135 10.46 1.54 1.55
CA PHE A 135 9.47 0.59 1.07
C PHE A 135 10.04 -0.40 0.05
N ILE A 136 10.90 0.08 -0.86
CA ILE A 136 11.64 -0.76 -1.80
C ILE A 136 12.48 -1.78 -1.02
N LYS A 137 13.29 -1.30 -0.07
CA LYS A 137 14.14 -2.18 0.74
C LYS A 137 13.32 -3.24 1.48
N MET A 138 12.18 -2.86 2.05
CA MET A 138 11.28 -3.79 2.74
C MET A 138 10.78 -4.90 1.80
N PHE A 139 10.37 -4.56 0.58
CA PHE A 139 9.98 -5.58 -0.40
C PHE A 139 11.14 -6.51 -0.77
N LEU A 140 12.33 -5.96 -1.01
CA LEU A 140 13.51 -6.76 -1.35
C LEU A 140 13.88 -7.74 -0.22
N ASP A 141 13.70 -7.35 1.03
CA ASP A 141 13.90 -8.23 2.19
C ASP A 141 12.90 -9.38 2.23
N GLU A 142 11.61 -9.11 1.97
CA GLU A 142 10.59 -10.17 1.87
C GLU A 142 10.89 -11.15 0.73
N VAL A 143 11.27 -10.65 -0.44
CA VAL A 143 11.65 -11.51 -1.58
C VAL A 143 12.92 -12.31 -1.27
N THR A 144 13.84 -11.76 -0.48
CA THR A 144 15.05 -12.50 -0.05
C THR A 144 14.70 -13.65 0.88
N VAL A 145 13.79 -13.43 1.83
CA VAL A 145 13.31 -14.51 2.70
C VAL A 145 12.66 -15.58 1.85
N LEU A 146 11.86 -15.18 0.86
CA LEU A 146 11.20 -16.09 -0.08
C LEU A 146 12.19 -16.94 -0.89
N THR A 147 13.21 -16.32 -1.50
CA THR A 147 14.21 -17.05 -2.31
C THR A 147 15.04 -18.01 -1.46
N LYS A 148 15.29 -17.71 -0.18
CA LYS A 148 15.94 -18.63 0.77
C LYS A 148 15.07 -19.82 1.14
N GLN A 149 13.75 -19.66 1.21
CA GLN A 149 12.81 -20.75 1.49
C GLN A 149 12.52 -21.62 0.25
N GLY A 150 12.82 -21.10 -0.94
CA GLY A 150 12.63 -21.76 -2.22
C GLY A 150 11.36 -21.28 -2.92
N LEU A 151 11.48 -20.98 -4.22
CA LEU A 151 10.35 -20.55 -5.04
C LEU A 151 9.44 -21.75 -5.33
N LYS A 152 8.13 -21.54 -5.22
CA LYS A 152 7.14 -22.57 -5.52
C LYS A 152 7.05 -22.80 -7.02
N SER A 153 7.06 -24.08 -7.39
CA SER A 153 6.78 -24.57 -8.74
C SER A 153 5.37 -25.12 -8.84
N ALA A 154 4.83 -25.19 -10.05
CA ALA A 154 3.61 -25.93 -10.33
C ALA A 154 3.69 -26.59 -11.71
N TYR A 155 2.80 -27.57 -11.90
CA TYR A 155 2.56 -28.15 -13.19
C TYR A 155 1.76 -27.17 -14.06
N SER A 156 2.30 -26.84 -15.23
CA SER A 156 1.61 -26.12 -16.28
C SER A 156 1.49 -27.01 -17.51
N ALA A 157 0.28 -27.13 -18.06
CA ALA A 157 0.05 -27.87 -19.28
C ALA A 157 0.69 -27.12 -20.47
N ILE A 158 1.59 -27.77 -21.18
CA ILE A 158 2.24 -27.26 -22.38
C ILE A 158 1.73 -28.08 -23.56
N GLU A 159 1.26 -27.39 -24.60
CA GLU A 159 0.97 -27.97 -25.91
C GLU A 159 2.02 -27.49 -26.92
N ALA A 160 2.77 -28.41 -27.50
CA ALA A 160 3.89 -28.08 -28.38
C ALA A 160 4.11 -29.14 -29.48
N ASN A 161 4.72 -28.72 -30.59
CA ASN A 161 5.09 -29.60 -31.69
C ASN A 161 6.56 -30.04 -31.58
N GLU A 162 6.77 -31.16 -30.92
CA GLU A 162 8.08 -31.64 -30.46
C GLU A 162 8.64 -32.77 -31.32
N ARG A 163 9.96 -32.99 -31.27
CA ARG A 163 10.60 -34.10 -32.00
C ARG A 163 10.34 -35.48 -31.38
N PHE A 164 9.94 -35.50 -30.11
CA PHE A 164 9.73 -36.73 -29.35
C PHE A 164 8.33 -36.72 -28.75
N CYS A 165 7.66 -37.88 -28.79
CA CYS A 165 6.33 -38.01 -28.19
C CYS A 165 6.46 -38.13 -26.66
N LYS A 166 6.20 -37.02 -25.94
CA LYS A 166 6.15 -36.96 -24.48
C LYS A 166 4.75 -36.54 -24.02
N GLY A 167 4.18 -37.28 -23.06
CA GLY A 167 2.83 -37.01 -22.55
C GLY A 167 1.74 -37.48 -23.52
N LYS A 168 0.66 -36.70 -23.66
CA LYS A 168 -0.51 -37.03 -24.46
C LYS A 168 -0.37 -36.50 -25.89
N LEU A 169 -0.45 -37.37 -26.89
CA LEU A 169 -0.53 -36.96 -28.30
C LEU A 169 -1.89 -36.30 -28.59
N LEU A 170 -1.88 -35.08 -29.14
CA LEU A 170 -3.09 -34.38 -29.57
C LEU A 170 -3.35 -34.65 -31.05
N THR A 171 -3.94 -35.81 -31.35
CA THR A 171 -4.10 -36.33 -32.72
C THR A 171 -4.67 -35.32 -33.72
N SER A 172 -5.69 -34.54 -33.34
CA SER A 172 -6.28 -33.54 -34.24
C SER A 172 -5.29 -32.43 -34.63
N GLN A 173 -4.50 -31.95 -33.66
CA GLN A 173 -3.47 -30.93 -33.92
C GLN A 173 -2.27 -31.53 -34.64
N ASP A 174 -1.89 -32.76 -34.29
CA ASP A 174 -0.77 -33.47 -34.91
C ASP A 174 -1.01 -33.72 -36.40
N ILE A 175 -2.20 -34.21 -36.76
CA ILE A 175 -2.60 -34.34 -38.17
C ILE A 175 -2.55 -32.97 -38.85
N LYS A 176 -3.07 -31.92 -38.22
CA LYS A 176 -3.07 -30.57 -38.81
C LYS A 176 -1.66 -30.04 -39.09
N HIS A 177 -0.71 -30.28 -38.19
CA HIS A 177 0.64 -29.69 -38.24
C HIS A 177 1.69 -30.58 -38.93
N ASN A 178 1.55 -31.91 -38.87
CA ASN A 178 2.60 -32.86 -39.23
C ASN A 178 2.17 -33.87 -40.32
N LEU A 179 1.04 -33.67 -41.00
CA LEU A 179 0.56 -34.59 -42.07
C LEU A 179 1.61 -34.84 -43.16
N VAL A 180 2.29 -33.77 -43.58
CA VAL A 180 3.29 -33.79 -44.67
C VAL A 180 4.69 -34.04 -44.11
N THR A 181 5.07 -33.36 -43.02
CA THR A 181 6.39 -33.49 -42.39
C THR A 181 6.28 -34.25 -41.07
N ARG A 182 6.54 -35.57 -41.12
CA ARG A 182 6.32 -36.52 -40.00
C ARG A 182 7.47 -36.61 -38.99
N GLU A 183 8.32 -35.59 -38.92
CA GLU A 183 9.49 -35.58 -38.03
C GLU A 183 9.17 -35.09 -36.61
N ARG A 184 7.91 -34.74 -36.35
CA ARG A 184 7.46 -34.16 -35.08
C ARG A 184 6.08 -34.69 -34.67
N PHE A 185 5.78 -34.53 -33.39
CA PHE A 185 4.56 -34.93 -32.73
C PHE A 185 3.97 -33.74 -31.96
N TYR A 186 2.71 -33.42 -32.22
CA TYR A 186 1.99 -32.41 -31.45
C TYR A 186 1.45 -33.02 -30.16
N VAL A 187 2.09 -32.69 -29.05
CA VAL A 187 1.85 -33.30 -27.74
C VAL A 187 1.43 -32.28 -26.70
N SER A 188 0.69 -32.76 -25.69
CA SER A 188 0.32 -32.05 -24.47
C SER A 188 0.96 -32.76 -23.28
N TYR A 189 1.75 -32.05 -22.49
CA TYR A 189 2.36 -32.59 -21.28
C TYR A 189 2.42 -31.55 -20.17
N ASP A 190 2.44 -32.01 -18.93
CA ASP A 190 2.62 -31.15 -17.78
C ASP A 190 4.12 -30.92 -17.52
N ASP A 191 4.52 -29.65 -17.51
CA ASP A 191 5.87 -29.23 -17.15
C ASP A 191 5.88 -28.64 -15.74
N PHE A 192 6.81 -29.11 -14.90
CA PHE A 192 6.94 -28.65 -13.53
C PHE A 192 7.94 -27.51 -13.47
N ASN A 193 7.45 -26.28 -13.43
CA ASN A 193 8.29 -25.09 -13.47
C ASN A 193 7.86 -24.02 -12.44
N ILE A 194 8.73 -23.03 -12.27
CA ILE A 194 8.53 -21.90 -11.37
C ILE A 194 7.73 -20.76 -12.01
N ASN A 195 7.22 -20.90 -13.25
CA ASN A 195 6.52 -19.83 -13.99
C ASN A 195 5.05 -19.66 -13.52
N ARG A 196 4.89 -19.52 -12.21
CA ARG A 196 3.61 -19.28 -11.56
C ARG A 196 3.23 -17.81 -11.57
N PRO A 197 1.93 -17.46 -11.52
CA PRO A 197 1.46 -16.07 -11.43
C PRO A 197 2.14 -15.28 -10.32
N GLU A 198 2.33 -15.89 -9.14
CA GLU A 198 2.97 -15.22 -8.00
C GLU A 198 4.42 -14.81 -8.32
N ASN A 199 5.19 -15.71 -8.94
CA ASN A 199 6.57 -15.45 -9.31
C ASN A 199 6.66 -14.44 -10.46
N ARG A 200 5.71 -14.46 -11.41
CA ARG A 200 5.64 -13.45 -12.49
C ARG A 200 5.41 -12.04 -11.94
N LEU A 201 4.51 -11.89 -10.96
CA LEU A 201 4.25 -10.62 -10.29
C LEU A 201 5.50 -10.10 -9.55
N ILE A 202 6.19 -10.98 -8.81
CA ILE A 202 7.43 -10.62 -8.11
C ILE A 202 8.53 -10.19 -9.09
N LYS A 203 8.78 -10.98 -10.15
CA LYS A 203 9.77 -10.65 -11.17
C LYS A 203 9.47 -9.31 -11.85
N THR A 204 8.21 -9.07 -12.16
CA THR A 204 7.74 -7.81 -12.76
C THR A 204 7.94 -6.64 -11.81
N THR A 205 7.62 -6.80 -10.53
CA THR A 205 7.83 -5.79 -9.50
C THR A 205 9.32 -5.46 -9.34
N LEU A 206 10.20 -6.46 -9.24
CA LEU A 206 11.65 -6.24 -9.19
C LEU A 206 12.15 -5.43 -10.40
N ARG A 207 11.65 -5.74 -11.61
CA ARG A 207 12.01 -5.02 -12.84
C ARG A 207 11.50 -3.59 -12.85
N PHE A 208 10.30 -3.35 -12.34
CA PHE A 208 9.75 -2.01 -12.14
C PHE A 208 10.63 -1.20 -11.19
N LEU A 209 10.96 -1.75 -10.03
CA LEU A 209 11.77 -1.09 -9.00
C LEU A 209 13.18 -0.73 -9.46
N LEU A 210 13.78 -1.50 -10.36
CA LEU A 210 15.06 -1.14 -10.98
C LEU A 210 15.04 0.17 -11.77
N LYS A 211 13.88 0.56 -12.30
CA LYS A 211 13.70 1.79 -13.09
C LYS A 211 13.45 3.00 -12.20
N VAL A 212 12.72 2.81 -11.10
CA VAL A 212 12.22 3.90 -10.24
C VAL A 212 13.08 4.15 -9.00
N SER A 213 13.82 3.15 -8.51
CA SER A 213 14.72 3.31 -7.37
C SER A 213 15.92 4.19 -7.74
N ASN A 214 16.22 5.14 -6.86
CA ASN A 214 17.39 6.00 -6.93
C ASN A 214 18.54 5.47 -6.06
N ASP A 215 18.26 4.62 -5.07
CA ASP A 215 19.31 4.02 -4.25
C ASP A 215 20.07 2.91 -4.98
N MET A 216 21.39 3.08 -5.11
CA MET A 216 22.24 2.13 -5.83
C MET A 216 22.26 0.74 -5.15
N GLN A 217 22.15 0.68 -3.82
CA GLN A 217 22.16 -0.60 -3.11
C GLN A 217 20.87 -1.38 -3.34
N ASN A 218 19.72 -0.71 -3.29
CA ASN A 218 18.42 -1.29 -3.65
C ASN A 218 18.42 -1.81 -5.09
N ARG A 219 18.97 -1.05 -6.05
CA ARG A 219 19.08 -1.50 -7.44
C ARG A 219 19.98 -2.71 -7.61
N LEU A 220 21.15 -2.72 -6.97
CA LEU A 220 22.06 -3.87 -7.00
C LEU A 220 21.39 -5.10 -6.41
N TYR A 221 20.65 -4.92 -5.31
CA TYR A 221 19.99 -6.01 -4.63
C TYR A 221 18.83 -6.58 -5.44
N ALA A 222 17.99 -5.73 -6.03
CA ALA A 222 16.94 -6.15 -6.95
C ALA A 222 17.51 -6.91 -8.16
N THR A 223 18.64 -6.46 -8.71
CA THR A 223 19.33 -7.15 -9.83
C THR A 223 19.77 -8.56 -9.42
N ARG A 224 20.34 -8.73 -8.23
CA ARG A 224 20.69 -10.05 -7.69
C ARG A 224 19.47 -10.94 -7.47
N LEU A 225 18.36 -10.38 -6.99
CA LEU A 225 17.15 -11.17 -6.79
C LEU A 225 16.54 -11.64 -8.11
N LEU A 226 16.64 -10.86 -9.19
CA LEU A 226 16.13 -11.24 -10.51
C LEU A 226 16.76 -12.51 -11.08
N THR A 227 18.00 -12.85 -10.71
CA THR A 227 18.64 -14.08 -11.21
C THR A 227 17.94 -15.35 -10.72
N PHE A 228 17.28 -15.31 -9.56
CA PHE A 228 16.45 -16.43 -9.07
C PHE A 228 15.17 -16.64 -9.90
N PHE A 229 14.79 -15.68 -10.74
CA PHE A 229 13.57 -15.69 -11.54
C PHE A 229 13.85 -15.80 -13.06
N GLU A 230 15.02 -16.28 -13.48
CA GLU A 230 15.35 -16.41 -14.91
C GLU A 230 14.33 -17.25 -15.68
N GLY A 231 13.90 -18.39 -15.14
CA GLY A 231 12.89 -19.28 -15.72
C GLY A 231 11.43 -18.85 -15.52
N VAL A 232 11.19 -17.58 -15.19
CA VAL A 232 9.85 -17.02 -14.95
C VAL A 232 9.60 -15.90 -15.96
N GLU A 233 8.41 -15.83 -16.53
CA GLU A 233 8.06 -14.77 -17.47
C GLU A 233 7.70 -13.46 -16.75
N TYR A 234 7.62 -12.36 -17.49
CA TYR A 234 7.02 -11.14 -16.97
C TYR A 234 5.50 -11.23 -17.01
N SER A 235 4.83 -10.58 -16.06
CA SER A 235 3.37 -10.51 -16.03
C SER A 235 2.87 -9.65 -17.20
N VAL A 236 1.98 -10.23 -18.01
CA VAL A 236 1.34 -9.54 -19.15
C VAL A 236 0.14 -8.71 -18.68
N SER A 237 -0.60 -9.22 -17.69
CA SER A 237 -1.74 -8.55 -17.07
C SER A 237 -1.66 -8.74 -15.56
N TYR A 238 -1.51 -7.64 -14.83
CA TYR A 238 -1.39 -7.67 -13.38
C TYR A 238 -2.67 -8.24 -12.76
N ASP A 239 -3.84 -7.74 -13.16
CA ASP A 239 -5.13 -8.24 -12.68
C ASP A 239 -5.34 -9.72 -12.99
N GLY A 240 -4.97 -10.14 -14.20
CA GLY A 240 -5.04 -11.53 -14.61
C GLY A 240 -4.18 -12.44 -13.74
N ASP A 241 -2.95 -12.05 -13.41
CA ASP A 241 -2.08 -12.84 -12.54
C ASP A 241 -2.54 -12.80 -11.08
N PHE A 242 -2.94 -11.65 -10.54
CA PHE A 242 -3.47 -11.54 -9.18
C PHE A 242 -4.73 -12.40 -8.97
N SER A 243 -5.64 -12.45 -9.96
CA SER A 243 -6.85 -13.27 -9.89
C SER A 243 -6.55 -14.79 -9.83
N LYS A 244 -5.38 -15.20 -10.31
CA LYS A 244 -4.91 -16.60 -10.31
C LYS A 244 -4.06 -16.95 -9.10
N CYS A 245 -3.73 -15.97 -8.24
CA CYS A 245 -3.07 -16.22 -6.97
C CYS A 245 -4.10 -16.81 -5.99
N PHE A 246 -4.05 -18.13 -5.77
CA PHE A 246 -4.95 -18.79 -4.84
C PHE A 246 -4.37 -18.83 -3.42
N PRO A 247 -5.14 -18.44 -2.39
CA PRO A 247 -4.72 -18.57 -1.01
C PRO A 247 -4.73 -20.05 -0.60
N ASP A 248 -3.57 -20.67 -0.64
CA ASP A 248 -3.34 -21.98 -0.02
C ASP A 248 -2.55 -21.78 1.30
N ARG A 249 -2.76 -22.63 2.30
CA ARG A 249 -1.98 -22.61 3.56
C ARG A 249 -0.48 -22.73 3.31
N SER A 250 -0.09 -23.36 2.20
CA SER A 250 1.31 -23.42 1.77
C SER A 250 1.85 -22.08 1.28
N MET A 251 1.01 -21.09 0.96
CA MET A 251 1.37 -19.78 0.38
C MET A 251 1.50 -18.65 1.39
N ASN A 252 1.38 -18.93 2.70
CA ASN A 252 1.54 -17.90 3.75
C ASN A 252 2.85 -17.10 3.64
N HIS A 253 3.92 -17.71 3.11
CA HIS A 253 5.22 -17.06 2.91
C HIS A 253 5.25 -16.13 1.67
N TYR A 254 4.37 -16.34 0.69
CA TYR A 254 4.21 -15.49 -0.50
C TYR A 254 3.34 -14.26 -0.25
N GLU A 255 2.36 -14.35 0.66
CA GLU A 255 1.38 -13.28 0.90
C GLU A 255 2.02 -11.91 1.10
N ARG A 256 3.15 -11.85 1.80
CA ARG A 256 3.86 -10.61 2.11
C ARG A 256 4.49 -9.98 0.87
N ALA A 257 5.19 -10.79 0.06
CA ALA A 257 5.76 -10.34 -1.19
C ALA A 257 4.68 -9.92 -2.19
N LEU A 258 3.56 -10.68 -2.25
CA LEU A 258 2.43 -10.37 -3.13
C LEU A 258 1.68 -9.10 -2.70
N SER A 259 1.54 -8.85 -1.40
CA SER A 259 0.97 -7.59 -0.89
C SER A 259 1.78 -6.40 -1.40
N TRP A 260 3.11 -6.47 -1.32
CA TRP A 260 4.00 -5.46 -1.88
C TRP A 260 3.92 -5.36 -3.41
N CYS A 261 3.81 -6.48 -4.12
CA CYS A 261 3.59 -6.46 -5.56
C CYS A 261 2.31 -5.70 -5.91
N CYS A 262 1.23 -5.91 -5.13
CA CYS A 262 -0.03 -5.19 -5.33
C CYS A 262 0.15 -3.69 -5.10
N VAL A 263 0.81 -3.32 -4.00
CA VAL A 263 1.12 -1.93 -3.64
C VAL A 263 1.93 -1.24 -4.75
N PHE A 264 3.01 -1.87 -5.26
CA PHE A 264 3.87 -1.27 -6.28
C PHE A 264 3.30 -1.30 -7.70
N LEU A 265 2.67 -2.41 -8.11
CA LEU A 265 2.23 -2.59 -9.51
C LEU A 265 0.85 -2.00 -9.78
N LYS A 266 -0.08 -2.08 -8.83
CA LYS A 266 -1.41 -1.48 -8.98
C LYS A 266 -1.50 -0.05 -8.47
N GLY A 267 -0.45 0.43 -7.79
CA GLY A 267 -0.52 1.68 -7.04
C GLY A 267 -1.53 1.62 -5.88
N ASN A 268 -1.98 0.41 -5.50
CA ASN A 268 -2.98 0.17 -4.46
C ASN A 268 -2.34 0.32 -3.06
N SER A 269 -1.89 1.53 -2.76
CA SER A 269 -2.20 2.08 -1.43
C SER A 269 -3.71 2.34 -1.37
N PHE A 270 -4.30 2.77 -0.25
CA PHE A 270 -5.77 2.78 -0.04
C PHE A 270 -6.62 3.59 -1.05
N THR A 271 -6.01 4.12 -2.11
CA THR A 271 -6.56 4.90 -3.21
C THR A 271 -5.79 4.57 -4.50
N ALA A 272 -6.48 4.13 -5.56
CA ALA A 272 -5.91 3.98 -6.90
C ALA A 272 -5.93 5.34 -7.62
N PHE A 273 -4.86 5.68 -8.36
CA PHE A 273 -4.79 6.97 -9.07
C PHE A 273 -4.36 6.81 -10.53
N ALA A 274 -4.92 7.64 -11.39
CA ALA A 274 -4.53 7.79 -12.78
C ALA A 274 -3.80 9.13 -13.00
N GLY A 275 -2.78 9.17 -13.87
CA GLY A 275 -2.13 10.42 -14.23
C GLY A 275 -0.88 10.21 -15.06
N SER A 276 -0.71 11.01 -16.12
CA SER A 276 0.43 10.91 -17.05
C SER A 276 1.78 11.34 -16.44
N HIS A 277 1.74 12.11 -15.34
CA HIS A 277 2.92 12.74 -14.73
C HIS A 277 3.34 12.11 -13.39
N VAL A 278 2.49 11.26 -12.80
CA VAL A 278 2.79 10.53 -11.56
C VAL A 278 3.13 9.09 -11.91
N ALA A 279 4.31 8.65 -11.48
CA ALA A 279 4.77 7.29 -11.68
C ALA A 279 4.23 6.33 -10.61
N LEU A 280 4.10 6.80 -9.37
CA LEU A 280 3.60 6.01 -8.25
C LEU A 280 3.10 6.93 -7.13
N ALA A 281 1.99 6.58 -6.50
CA ALA A 281 1.51 7.22 -5.29
C ALA A 281 1.20 6.16 -4.23
N LEU A 282 1.89 6.23 -3.09
CA LEU A 282 1.70 5.34 -1.94
C LEU A 282 1.27 6.16 -0.74
N LEU A 283 -0.03 6.26 -0.52
CA LEU A 283 -0.66 7.15 0.44
C LEU A 283 -1.56 6.36 1.39
N PHE A 284 -1.38 6.60 2.68
CA PHE A 284 -2.03 5.88 3.77
C PHE A 284 -2.93 6.82 4.56
N PRO A 285 -4.23 6.50 4.71
CA PRO A 285 -5.16 7.29 5.51
C PRO A 285 -4.79 7.16 6.99
N MET A 286 -4.41 8.27 7.61
CA MET A 286 -3.85 8.24 8.96
C MET A 286 -4.85 7.84 10.04
N GLU A 287 -6.15 8.04 9.82
CA GLU A 287 -7.19 7.54 10.71
C GLU A 287 -7.13 6.02 10.82
N LYS A 288 -7.01 5.32 9.68
CA LYS A 288 -6.94 3.85 9.65
C LYS A 288 -5.61 3.31 10.16
N VAL A 289 -4.51 4.00 9.85
CA VAL A 289 -3.19 3.68 10.40
C VAL A 289 -3.22 3.77 11.92
N PHE A 290 -3.79 4.85 12.46
CA PHE A 290 -3.86 5.08 13.89
C PHE A 290 -4.81 4.12 14.61
N GLU A 291 -6.01 3.87 14.05
CA GLU A 291 -6.98 2.88 14.53
C GLU A 291 -6.32 1.50 14.71
N SER A 292 -5.64 1.03 13.65
CA SER A 292 -4.96 -0.26 13.65
C SER A 292 -3.81 -0.30 14.65
N PHE A 293 -3.08 0.82 14.80
CA PHE A 293 -1.98 0.93 15.74
C PHE A 293 -2.44 0.84 17.19
N VAL A 294 -3.48 1.60 17.56
CA VAL A 294 -4.06 1.57 18.90
C VAL A 294 -4.61 0.18 19.21
N ALA A 295 -5.37 -0.43 18.28
CA ALA A 295 -5.88 -1.78 18.45
C ALA A 295 -4.77 -2.82 18.66
N ALA A 296 -3.70 -2.76 17.88
CA ALA A 296 -2.57 -3.67 18.00
C ALA A 296 -1.80 -3.49 19.32
N LYS A 297 -1.64 -2.26 19.80
CA LYS A 297 -1.02 -1.98 21.10
C LYS A 297 -1.90 -2.45 22.25
N LEU A 298 -3.21 -2.18 22.21
CA LEU A 298 -4.16 -2.65 23.22
C LEU A 298 -4.18 -4.18 23.30
N ARG A 299 -4.22 -4.90 22.17
CA ARG A 299 -4.15 -6.38 22.16
C ARG A 299 -2.94 -6.94 22.91
N LYS A 300 -1.81 -6.22 22.95
CA LYS A 300 -0.59 -6.64 23.67
C LYS A 300 -0.65 -6.33 25.17
N LEU A 301 -1.47 -5.37 25.59
CA LEU A 301 -1.56 -4.89 26.97
C LEU A 301 -2.68 -5.57 27.75
N ILE A 302 -3.76 -5.96 27.07
CA ILE A 302 -4.93 -6.58 27.72
C ILE A 302 -4.70 -8.05 28.09
N GLY A 303 -5.29 -8.50 29.20
CA GLY A 303 -5.26 -9.89 29.64
C GLY A 303 -6.09 -10.82 28.74
N ARG A 304 -5.82 -12.12 28.80
CA ARG A 304 -6.49 -13.15 27.97
C ARG A 304 -8.00 -13.25 28.18
N GLU A 305 -8.50 -12.73 29.31
CA GLU A 305 -9.92 -12.74 29.68
C GLU A 305 -10.71 -11.62 28.98
N ILE A 306 -10.04 -10.63 28.38
CA ILE A 306 -10.68 -9.52 27.68
C ILE A 306 -10.77 -9.85 26.20
N LYS A 307 -12.00 -9.93 25.68
CA LYS A 307 -12.25 -10.12 24.25
C LYS A 307 -12.22 -8.77 23.54
N LEU A 308 -11.19 -8.54 22.72
CA LEU A 308 -11.08 -7.35 21.87
C LEU A 308 -11.59 -7.65 20.47
N ARG A 309 -12.56 -6.87 20.01
CA ARG A 309 -13.07 -6.89 18.64
C ARG A 309 -12.75 -5.57 17.94
N THR A 310 -12.36 -5.66 16.67
CA THR A 310 -12.21 -4.53 15.75
C THR A 310 -13.22 -4.68 14.61
N GLN A 311 -13.63 -3.58 13.99
CA GLN A 311 -14.63 -3.59 12.89
C GLN A 311 -15.96 -4.23 13.30
N ASP A 312 -16.35 -4.10 14.57
CA ASP A 312 -17.60 -4.68 15.06
C ASP A 312 -18.78 -3.96 14.39
N ASN A 313 -19.67 -4.72 13.76
CA ASN A 313 -20.83 -4.20 13.06
C ASN A 313 -22.11 -4.87 13.53
N ARG A 314 -22.21 -5.28 14.81
CA ARG A 314 -23.37 -6.03 15.31
C ARG A 314 -24.62 -5.18 15.47
N TYR A 315 -24.47 -3.89 15.77
CA TYR A 315 -25.59 -3.00 16.00
C TYR A 315 -25.78 -2.00 14.85
N SER A 316 -26.97 -1.42 14.79
CA SER A 316 -27.31 -0.38 13.83
C SER A 316 -28.20 0.68 14.49
N LEU A 317 -28.29 1.87 13.92
CA LEU A 317 -29.19 2.89 14.46
C LEU A 317 -30.65 2.47 14.31
N PHE A 318 -30.99 1.85 13.18
CA PHE A 318 -32.34 1.40 12.86
C PHE A 318 -32.32 -0.06 12.43
N ASP A 319 -33.06 -0.92 13.12
CA ASP A 319 -33.20 -2.33 12.75
C ASP A 319 -34.51 -2.60 11.98
N ILE A 320 -35.46 -1.65 12.02
CA ILE A 320 -36.79 -1.72 11.40
C ILE A 320 -37.06 -0.41 10.62
N PRO A 321 -37.65 -0.44 9.41
CA PRO A 321 -38.14 -1.62 8.68
C PRO A 321 -37.03 -2.48 8.09
N ASN A 322 -35.87 -1.89 7.81
CA ASN A 322 -34.66 -2.59 7.41
C ASN A 322 -33.50 -2.09 8.24
N ARG A 323 -32.54 -2.99 8.45
CA ARG A 323 -31.29 -2.65 9.10
C ARG A 323 -30.56 -1.55 8.32
N ALA A 324 -30.36 -0.39 8.93
CA ALA A 324 -29.75 0.77 8.30
C ALA A 324 -28.81 1.49 9.27
N PHE A 325 -27.78 2.13 8.70
CA PHE A 325 -26.75 2.87 9.45
C PHE A 325 -26.05 1.98 10.49
N ALA A 326 -25.35 0.96 10.01
CA ALA A 326 -24.56 0.07 10.85
C ALA A 326 -23.54 0.86 11.66
N LEU A 327 -23.54 0.65 12.98
CA LEU A 327 -22.54 1.22 13.87
C LEU A 327 -21.24 0.43 13.70
N ARG A 328 -20.11 1.13 13.65
CA ARG A 328 -18.79 0.55 13.46
C ARG A 328 -17.78 1.23 14.38
N PRO A 329 -17.84 0.97 15.69
CA PRO A 329 -16.77 1.40 16.57
C PRO A 329 -15.44 0.76 16.17
N ASP A 330 -14.37 1.53 16.36
CA ASP A 330 -13.01 1.09 16.06
C ASP A 330 -12.64 -0.14 16.90
N ILE A 331 -12.92 -0.10 18.20
CA ILE A 331 -12.54 -1.14 19.16
C ILE A 331 -13.67 -1.36 20.16
N VAL A 332 -14.02 -2.63 20.39
CA VAL A 332 -14.95 -3.07 21.43
C VAL A 332 -14.23 -4.06 22.35
N LEU A 333 -14.24 -3.80 23.65
CA LEU A 333 -13.74 -4.70 24.68
C LEU A 333 -14.92 -5.32 25.42
N GLU A 334 -14.91 -6.64 25.57
CA GLU A 334 -15.91 -7.38 26.35
C GLU A 334 -15.19 -8.15 27.47
N PHE A 335 -15.59 -7.95 28.73
CA PHE A 335 -15.04 -8.65 29.89
C PHE A 335 -16.04 -8.67 31.05
N GLY A 336 -16.20 -9.82 31.72
CA GLY A 336 -17.05 -9.91 32.92
C GLY A 336 -18.50 -9.44 32.77
N GLY A 337 -19.07 -9.52 31.56
CA GLY A 337 -20.41 -8.99 31.27
C GLY A 337 -20.46 -7.48 30.99
N HIS A 338 -19.34 -6.77 31.05
CA HIS A 338 -19.21 -5.38 30.68
C HIS A 338 -18.73 -5.23 29.23
N THR A 339 -19.26 -4.21 28.55
CA THR A 339 -18.82 -3.79 27.22
C THR A 339 -18.21 -2.41 27.34
N VAL A 340 -17.05 -2.20 26.72
CA VAL A 340 -16.42 -0.87 26.61
C VAL A 340 -16.18 -0.60 25.13
N VAL A 341 -16.70 0.52 24.65
CA VAL A 341 -16.48 0.97 23.27
C VAL A 341 -15.43 2.07 23.26
N LEU A 342 -14.44 1.93 22.38
CA LEU A 342 -13.40 2.92 22.14
C LEU A 342 -13.43 3.32 20.67
N ASP A 343 -13.44 4.62 20.43
CA ASP A 343 -13.31 5.23 19.11
C ASP A 343 -12.04 6.09 19.10
N THR A 344 -11.22 5.92 18.07
CA THR A 344 -9.90 6.54 17.95
C THR A 344 -9.95 7.67 16.93
N LYS A 345 -9.34 8.82 17.27
CA LYS A 345 -9.30 9.99 16.37
C LYS A 345 -7.86 10.50 16.21
N TRP A 346 -7.43 10.67 14.96
CA TRP A 346 -6.13 11.25 14.62
C TRP A 346 -6.18 12.80 14.60
N LYS A 347 -6.29 13.41 15.78
CA LYS A 347 -6.43 14.86 15.96
C LYS A 347 -5.42 15.38 16.97
N ILE A 348 -4.91 16.59 16.71
CA ILE A 348 -4.10 17.32 17.70
C ILE A 348 -5.09 18.02 18.63
N LEU A 349 -5.06 17.65 19.91
CA LEU A 349 -5.85 18.32 20.94
C LEU A 349 -5.20 19.66 21.30
N SER A 350 -6.01 20.61 21.76
CA SER A 350 -5.51 21.92 22.17
C SER A 350 -6.29 22.44 23.36
N ASP A 351 -5.58 22.68 24.46
CA ASP A 351 -6.15 23.21 25.70
C ASP A 351 -6.66 24.65 25.59
N ASN A 352 -6.35 25.32 24.47
CA ASN A 352 -6.85 26.67 24.18
C ASN A 352 -8.36 26.69 23.86
N TYR A 353 -8.95 25.54 23.51
CA TYR A 353 -10.39 25.43 23.28
C TYR A 353 -11.10 24.84 24.50
N ARG A 354 -12.31 25.33 24.80
CA ARG A 354 -13.12 24.85 25.94
C ARG A 354 -13.39 23.34 25.91
N ASN A 355 -13.53 22.76 24.71
CA ASN A 355 -13.72 21.33 24.47
C ASN A 355 -12.41 20.58 24.16
N ARG A 356 -11.24 21.21 24.41
CA ARG A 356 -9.90 20.69 24.10
C ARG A 356 -9.67 20.32 22.62
N GLY A 357 -10.49 20.83 21.71
CA GLY A 357 -10.44 20.50 20.27
C GLY A 357 -11.21 19.23 19.88
N ILE A 358 -11.99 18.63 20.78
CA ILE A 358 -12.85 17.47 20.49
C ILE A 358 -14.09 17.93 19.74
N SER A 359 -14.40 17.34 18.59
CA SER A 359 -15.55 17.78 17.80
C SER A 359 -16.87 17.23 18.35
N GLN A 360 -17.94 18.01 18.18
CA GLN A 360 -19.27 17.64 18.65
C GLN A 360 -19.80 16.36 17.99
N SER A 361 -19.46 16.13 16.71
CA SER A 361 -19.81 14.89 16.00
C SER A 361 -19.14 13.67 16.61
N ASP A 362 -17.89 13.77 17.07
CA ASP A 362 -17.21 12.67 17.77
C ASP A 362 -17.95 12.30 19.06
N MET A 363 -18.42 13.31 19.81
CA MET A 363 -19.19 13.09 21.04
C MET A 363 -20.56 12.46 20.78
N TYR A 364 -21.24 12.85 19.71
CA TYR A 364 -22.51 12.23 19.31
C TYR A 364 -22.33 10.80 18.82
N GLN A 365 -21.24 10.52 18.09
CA GLN A 365 -20.87 9.17 17.71
C GLN A 365 -20.67 8.28 18.95
N MET A 366 -19.91 8.77 19.94
CA MET A 366 -19.70 8.06 21.20
C MET A 366 -20.99 7.83 21.99
N TYR A 367 -21.89 8.82 22.03
CA TYR A 367 -23.20 8.66 22.67
C TYR A 367 -24.04 7.58 22.01
N ALA A 368 -24.10 7.56 20.68
CA ALA A 368 -24.82 6.54 19.93
C ALA A 368 -24.25 5.13 20.18
N TYR A 369 -22.92 5.01 20.21
CA TYR A 369 -22.24 3.76 20.53
C TYR A 369 -22.55 3.27 21.95
N SER A 370 -22.39 4.12 22.97
CA SER A 370 -22.71 3.76 24.37
C SER A 370 -24.16 3.28 24.50
N LYS A 371 -25.11 3.97 23.87
CA LYS A 371 -26.54 3.58 23.92
C LYS A 371 -26.85 2.26 23.24
N LYS A 372 -26.23 1.96 22.10
CA LYS A 372 -26.54 0.76 21.31
C LYS A 372 -25.75 -0.48 21.74
N TYR A 373 -24.55 -0.29 22.28
CA TYR A 373 -23.71 -1.37 22.81
C TYR A 373 -23.94 -1.64 24.31
N GLU A 374 -24.78 -0.83 24.97
CA GLU A 374 -24.96 -0.86 26.43
C GLU A 374 -23.62 -0.75 27.18
N ALA A 375 -22.76 0.14 26.68
CA ALA A 375 -21.38 0.32 27.11
C ALA A 375 -21.19 1.55 28.00
#